data_AF-A0A090SYV8-F1
#
_entry.id   AF-A0A090SYV8-F1
#
_cell.length_a   1.000
_cell.length_b   1.000
_cell.length_c   1.000
_cell.angle_alpha   90.00
_cell.angle_beta   90.00
_cell.angle_gamma   90.00
#
_symmetry.space_group_name_H-M   'P 1'
#
loop_
_entity.id
_entity.type
_entity.pdbx_description
1 polymer ?
#
loop_
_entity_poly.entity_id
_entity_poly.type
_entity_poly.pdbx_seq_one_letter_code
_entity_poly.pdbx_strand_id
1 'polypeptide(L)' 'MKLTTTPKQDGFFFPAEFEPVREVWLAWPERRDNWRDKAKPAQRTFAKVANAIADVVPCP' A
#
# COMPACT_ATOMS: atom_id res chain seq x y z
N MET A 1 4.40 27.20 7.80
CA MET A 1 2.97 27.46 7.51
C MET A 1 2.13 26.38 8.17
N LYS A 2 1.09 26.75 8.92
CA LYS A 2 0.17 25.80 9.55
C LYS A 2 -1.12 25.80 8.74
N LEU A 3 -1.57 24.64 8.28
CA LEU A 3 -2.87 24.50 7.61
C LEU A 3 -3.96 24.76 8.65
N THR A 4 -4.94 25.61 8.30
CA THR A 4 -6.02 26.06 9.21
C THR A 4 -7.36 25.38 8.93
N THR A 5 -7.48 24.69 7.80
CA THR A 5 -8.69 23.97 7.37
C THR A 5 -8.53 22.47 7.55
N THR A 6 -9.66 21.76 7.53
CA THR A 6 -9.72 20.30 7.59
C THR A 6 -10.06 19.72 6.22
N PRO A 7 -9.68 18.47 5.91
CA PRO A 7 -10.00 17.84 4.62
C PRO A 7 -11.49 17.91 4.26
N LYS A 8 -12.37 17.78 5.26
CA LYS A 8 -13.83 17.90 5.08
C LYS A 8 -14.27 19.31 4.68
N GLN A 9 -13.64 20.35 5.21
CA GLN A 9 -13.91 21.75 4.81
C GLN A 9 -13.40 22.03 3.39
N ASP A 10 -12.31 21.36 3.00
CA ASP A 10 -11.71 21.47 1.68
C ASP A 10 -12.38 20.56 0.64
N GLY A 11 -13.46 19.84 1.01
CA GLY A 11 -14.23 18.97 0.11
C GLY A 11 -13.62 17.59 -0.16
N PHE A 12 -12.54 17.24 0.52
CA PHE A 12 -11.92 15.92 0.44
C PHE A 12 -12.64 14.92 1.33
N PHE A 13 -12.72 13.67 0.86
CA PHE A 13 -13.23 12.54 1.62
C PHE A 13 -12.31 11.33 1.44
N PHE A 14 -12.37 10.40 2.39
CA PHE A 14 -11.68 9.13 2.27
C PHE A 14 -12.59 8.17 1.49
N PRO A 15 -12.24 7.79 0.24
CA PRO A 15 -13.04 6.85 -0.53
C PRO A 15 -13.00 5.47 0.12
N ALA A 16 -14.02 4.66 -0.16
CA ALA A 16 -14.02 3.28 0.29
C ALA A 16 -12.96 2.46 -0.45
N GLU A 17 -12.46 1.39 0.17
CA GLU A 17 -11.38 0.57 -0.38
C GLU A 17 -11.74 -0.14 -1.70
N PHE A 18 -13.03 -0.34 -1.95
CA PHE A 18 -13.54 -0.97 -3.18
C PHE A 18 -13.74 0.02 -4.35
N GLU A 19 -13.57 1.32 -4.11
CA GLU A 19 -13.59 2.31 -5.19
C GLU A 19 -12.39 2.11 -6.12
N PRO A 20 -12.44 2.59 -7.37
CA PRO A 20 -11.34 2.43 -8.33
C PRO A 20 -9.99 2.89 -7.77
N VAL A 21 -9.08 1.94 -7.59
CA VAL A 21 -7.72 2.19 -7.10
C VAL A 21 -6.80 2.42 -8.29
N ARG A 22 -6.03 3.52 -8.25
CA ARG A 22 -5.02 3.83 -9.26
C ARG A 22 -3.73 3.05 -9.02
N GLU A 23 -3.23 3.05 -7.79
CA GLU A 23 -1.94 2.50 -7.38
C GLU A 23 -2.05 1.97 -5.96
N VAL A 24 -1.29 0.92 -5.64
CA VAL A 24 -1.22 0.33 -4.29
C VAL A 24 0.22 0.38 -3.79
N TRP A 25 0.39 0.84 -2.54
CA TRP A 25 1.69 0.95 -1.90
C TRP A 25 1.94 -0.25 -1.00
N LEU A 26 3.11 -0.88 -1.14
CA LEU A 26 3.54 -2.01 -0.31
C LEU A 26 4.88 -1.69 0.35
N ALA A 27 5.01 -2.00 1.65
CA ALA A 27 6.28 -1.91 2.36
C ALA A 27 7.08 -3.21 2.21
N TRP A 28 8.39 -3.11 1.99
CA TRP A 28 9.24 -4.29 1.79
C TRP A 28 9.71 -4.90 3.13
N PRO A 29 9.52 -6.21 3.36
CA PRO A 29 9.97 -6.86 4.58
C PRO A 29 11.47 -7.13 4.55
N GLU A 30 12.22 -6.48 5.45
CA GLU A 30 13.67 -6.70 5.61
C GLU A 30 14.11 -6.94 7.06
N ARG A 31 13.26 -6.58 8.03
CA ARG A 31 13.55 -6.65 9.47
C ARG A 31 13.74 -8.09 9.95
N ARG A 32 14.98 -8.45 10.28
CA ARG A 32 15.41 -9.81 10.63
C ARG A 32 14.94 -10.28 12.01
N ASP A 33 14.58 -9.33 12.86
CA ASP A 33 14.01 -9.55 14.21
C ASP A 33 12.54 -9.98 14.14
N ASN A 34 11.78 -9.44 13.17
CA ASN A 34 10.37 -9.75 13.01
C ASN A 34 10.10 -10.94 12.08
N TRP A 35 11.00 -11.20 11.11
CA TRP A 35 10.78 -12.19 10.06
C TRP A 35 11.82 -13.31 10.10
N ARG A 36 11.35 -14.56 10.19
CA ARG A 36 12.19 -15.76 10.17
C ARG A 36 13.09 -15.81 8.93
N ASP A 37 14.22 -16.50 9.05
CA ASP A 37 15.16 -16.77 7.95
C ASP A 37 15.61 -15.50 7.21
N LYS A 38 15.85 -14.41 7.96
CA LYS A 38 16.25 -13.10 7.43
C LYS A 38 15.22 -12.52 6.43
N ALA A 39 13.93 -12.69 6.71
CA ALA A 39 12.82 -12.23 5.86
C ALA A 39 12.72 -12.84 4.46
N LYS A 40 13.64 -13.73 4.03
CA LYS A 40 13.61 -14.32 2.68
C LYS A 40 12.29 -15.01 2.32
N PRO A 41 11.59 -15.72 3.24
CA PRO A 41 10.26 -16.26 2.94
C PRO A 41 9.22 -15.16 2.77
N ALA A 42 9.24 -14.14 3.64
CA ALA A 42 8.31 -13.01 3.59
C ALA A 42 8.48 -12.21 2.29
N GLN A 43 9.70 -11.94 1.87
CA GLN A 43 10.02 -11.29 0.60
C GLN A 43 9.40 -12.00 -0.60
N ARG A 44 9.46 -13.35 -0.63
CA ARG A 44 8.82 -14.13 -1.71
C ARG A 44 7.30 -14.01 -1.68
N THR A 45 6.69 -14.02 -0.50
CA THR A 45 5.24 -13.84 -0.37
C THR A 45 4.82 -12.43 -0.78
N PHE A 46 5.55 -11.40 -0.35
CA PHE A 46 5.27 -10.01 -0.72
C PHE A 46 5.44 -9.80 -2.23
N ALA A 47 6.42 -10.41 -2.87
CA ALA A 47 6.56 -10.38 -4.33
C ALA A 47 5.36 -11.04 -5.04
N LYS A 48 4.83 -12.15 -4.52
CA LYS A 48 3.61 -12.78 -5.07
C LYS A 48 2.39 -11.88 -4.92
N VAL A 49 2.25 -11.21 -3.79
CA VAL A 49 1.15 -10.26 -3.54
C VAL A 49 1.25 -9.06 -4.48
N ALA A 50 2.45 -8.51 -4.67
CA ALA A 50 2.68 -7.41 -5.61
C ALA A 50 2.30 -7.81 -7.05
N ASN A 51 2.66 -9.02 -7.49
CA ASN A 51 2.28 -9.52 -8.80
C ASN A 51 0.75 -9.69 -8.93
N ALA A 52 0.08 -10.24 -7.91
CA ALA A 52 -1.37 -10.39 -7.93
C ALA A 52 -2.10 -9.03 -7.94
N ILE A 53 -1.55 -8.02 -7.27
CA ILE A 53 -2.07 -6.65 -7.30
C ILE A 53 -1.89 -6.03 -8.69
N ALA A 54 -0.75 -6.27 -9.35
CA ALA A 54 -0.50 -5.75 -10.70
C ALA A 54 -1.48 -6.31 -11.75
N ASP A 55 -2.02 -7.52 -11.54
CA ASP A 55 -3.02 -8.10 -12.43
C ASP A 55 -4.41 -7.44 -12.30
N VAL A 56 -4.73 -6.85 -11.15
CA VAL A 56 -6.07 -6.30 -10.84
C VAL A 56 -6.12 -4.79 -10.82
N VAL A 57 -5.01 -4.12 -10.48
CA VAL A 57 -4.90 -2.67 -10.48
C VAL A 57 -4.35 -2.24 -11.85
N PRO A 58 -5.12 -1.53 -12.68
CA PRO A 58 -4.64 -1.10 -13.98
C PRO A 58 -3.47 -0.13 -13.80
N CYS A 59 -2.29 -0.54 -14.26
CA CYS A 59 -1.15 0.36 -14.40
C CYS A 59 -1.40 1.26 -15.63
N PRO A 60 -1.38 2.60 -15.50
CA PRO A 60 -1.52 3.50 -16.64
C PRO A 60 -0.37 3.38 -17.64
#